data_AF-A0A286UBK5-F1
#
_entry.id   AF-A0A286UBK5-F1
#
_cell.length_a   1.000
_cell.length_b   1.000
_cell.length_c   1.000
_cell.angle_alpha   90.00
_cell.angle_beta   90.00
_cell.angle_gamma   90.00
#
_symmetry.space_group_name_H-M   'P 1'
#
loop_
_entity.id
_entity.type
_entity.pdbx_description
1 polymer ?
#
loop_
_entity_poly.entity_id
_entity_poly.type
_entity_poly.pdbx_seq_one_letter_code
_entity_poly.pdbx_strand_id
1 'polypeptide(L)'
;MKFTTLVFIPSVLSLAAAAPLKRQDGALGLTFAQIDALTPPFGHNADVNPTGTGDCDGAVNDANGNPIKIPCDCPPDRTLFIESLIANLDAGHVVNNTAVGISFPTDNSIPSIQARFNAATVTLQNFRGLGVGCPQAATTWSAQLNAILSGSSTPSSIPVSTTGSNPPATTTAVTTAPPSSTSSASTPSETTFGGLTLDQINSLTPDLGFTAGKNPTGTGDCDGAVNDASGNPIKIPCSCPPARDVFIQSLAEDIAAGHAVHNPSVAINFPTDNSIASQISRVQASLVALQNLNGEGVGCPAVSTTLSSQLQTLINEQ
;
A
#
# COMPACT_ATOMS: atom_id res chain seq x y z
N MET A 1 37.29 84.65 3.70
CA MET A 1 36.01 84.49 4.41
C MET A 1 35.60 83.03 4.22
N LYS A 2 35.56 82.26 5.32
CA LYS A 2 35.27 80.82 5.32
C LYS A 2 33.75 80.62 5.39
N PHE A 3 33.17 79.93 4.40
CA PHE A 3 31.81 79.40 4.49
C PHE A 3 31.88 77.90 4.79
N THR A 4 31.35 77.54 5.95
CA THR A 4 31.21 76.16 6.45
C THR A 4 29.90 75.60 5.92
N THR A 5 29.96 74.61 5.03
CA THR A 5 28.78 73.87 4.56
C THR A 5 28.59 72.64 5.43
N LEU A 6 27.48 72.60 6.17
CA LEU A 6 27.05 71.50 7.02
C LEU A 6 26.27 70.49 6.16
N VAL A 7 26.79 69.26 6.02
CA VAL A 7 26.08 68.16 5.33
C VAL A 7 25.32 67.35 6.39
N PHE A 8 23.99 67.33 6.27
CA PHE A 8 23.09 66.50 7.06
C PHE A 8 23.04 65.08 6.47
N ILE A 9 23.37 64.06 7.27
CA ILE A 9 23.21 62.65 6.93
C ILE A 9 21.94 62.15 7.64
N PRO A 10 20.88 61.72 6.94
CA PRO A 10 19.77 61.02 7.59
C PRO A 10 20.15 59.56 7.85
N SER A 11 20.23 59.21 9.14
CA SER A 11 20.28 57.82 9.60
C SER A 11 18.95 57.13 9.31
N VAL A 12 18.95 56.18 8.37
CA VAL A 12 17.80 55.33 8.08
C VAL A 12 17.78 54.21 9.12
N LEU A 13 16.83 54.28 10.05
CA LEU A 13 16.55 53.26 11.04
C LEU A 13 15.75 52.13 10.36
N SER A 14 16.40 51.04 9.99
CA SER A 14 15.73 49.84 9.48
C SER A 14 15.00 49.11 10.61
N LEU A 15 13.68 49.32 10.71
CA LEU A 15 12.79 48.42 11.45
C LEU A 15 12.77 47.07 10.71
N ALA A 16 13.36 46.04 11.31
CA ALA A 16 13.12 44.66 10.92
C ALA A 16 11.65 44.33 11.23
N ALA A 17 10.81 44.35 10.19
CA ALA A 17 9.49 43.74 10.26
C ALA A 17 9.68 42.24 10.49
N ALA A 18 9.21 41.74 11.63
CA ALA A 18 9.01 40.32 11.84
C ALA A 18 8.05 39.83 10.75
N ALA A 19 8.59 39.15 9.75
CA ALA A 19 7.77 38.48 8.76
C ALA A 19 6.89 37.46 9.50
N PRO A 20 5.56 37.45 9.26
CA PRO A 20 4.74 36.38 9.78
C PRO A 20 5.28 35.06 9.26
N LEU A 21 5.51 34.10 10.16
CA LEU A 21 5.74 32.69 9.81
C LEU A 21 4.72 32.32 8.74
N LYS A 22 5.18 32.08 7.51
CA LYS A 22 4.35 31.50 6.46
C LYS A 22 3.79 30.21 7.04
N ARG A 23 2.49 30.23 7.33
CA ARG A 23 1.69 29.03 7.54
C ARG A 23 2.00 28.13 6.35
N GLN A 24 2.58 26.95 6.61
CA GLN A 24 2.73 25.91 5.61
C GLN A 24 1.32 25.48 5.22
N ASP A 25 0.71 26.19 4.29
CA ASP A 25 -0.43 25.67 3.54
C ASP A 25 0.16 24.53 2.70
N GLY A 26 0.03 23.30 3.20
CA GLY A 26 0.52 22.10 2.53
C GLY A 26 -0.36 21.73 1.34
N ALA A 27 0.03 20.66 0.65
CA ALA A 27 -0.72 20.05 -0.44
C ALA A 27 -2.23 20.08 -0.20
N LEU A 28 -2.98 20.49 -1.23
CA LEU A 28 -4.46 20.59 -1.19
C LEU A 28 -5.01 21.61 -0.18
N GLY A 29 -4.19 22.51 0.35
CA GLY A 29 -4.59 23.50 1.37
C GLY A 29 -4.77 22.92 2.76
N LEU A 30 -4.21 21.72 3.00
CA LEU A 30 -4.29 21.04 4.29
C LEU A 30 -3.02 21.28 5.11
N THR A 31 -3.20 21.42 6.42
CA THR A 31 -2.09 21.46 7.38
C THR A 31 -1.54 20.06 7.62
N PHE A 32 -0.30 19.98 8.09
CA PHE A 32 0.32 18.73 8.53
C PHE A 32 -0.60 17.91 9.45
N ALA A 33 -1.19 18.55 10.45
CA ALA A 33 -2.08 17.89 11.42
C ALA A 33 -3.35 17.32 10.77
N GLN A 34 -3.87 17.97 9.73
CA GLN A 34 -5.04 17.46 9.00
C GLN A 34 -4.68 16.25 8.15
N ILE A 35 -3.55 16.30 7.45
CA ILE A 35 -3.05 15.15 6.68
C ILE A 35 -2.74 13.99 7.61
N ASP A 36 -2.08 14.25 8.73
CA ASP A 36 -1.80 13.26 9.77
C ASP A 36 -3.06 12.60 10.32
N ALA A 37 -4.12 13.39 10.59
CA ALA A 37 -5.40 12.88 11.09
C ALA A 37 -6.18 12.06 10.05
N LEU A 38 -6.05 12.40 8.76
CA LEU A 38 -6.69 11.69 7.66
C LEU A 38 -5.92 10.44 7.21
N THR A 39 -4.63 10.38 7.54
CA THR A 39 -3.75 9.27 7.20
C THR A 39 -4.00 8.10 8.14
N PRO A 40 -4.20 6.88 7.62
CA PRO A 40 -4.41 5.70 8.44
C PRO A 40 -3.25 5.46 9.42
N PRO A 41 -3.52 5.17 10.71
CA PRO A 41 -2.47 4.82 11.66
C PRO A 41 -1.81 3.51 11.22
N PHE A 42 -0.49 3.35 11.47
CA PHE A 42 0.18 2.07 11.16
C PHE A 42 -0.45 0.91 11.94
N GLY A 43 -0.86 1.16 13.18
CA GLY A 43 -1.42 0.14 14.08
C GLY A 43 -0.44 -0.97 14.45
N HIS A 44 0.86 -0.73 14.25
CA HIS A 44 1.98 -1.58 14.66
C HIS A 44 3.17 -0.70 15.02
N ASN A 45 4.06 -1.19 15.88
CA ASN A 45 5.28 -0.49 16.28
C ASN A 45 6.49 -1.05 15.52
N ALA A 46 7.50 -0.21 15.32
CA ALA A 46 8.80 -0.67 14.83
C ALA A 46 9.52 -1.50 15.89
N ASP A 47 10.55 -2.24 15.46
CA ASP A 47 11.45 -2.99 16.34
C ASP A 47 10.75 -4.02 17.27
N VAL A 48 9.65 -4.62 16.81
CA VAL A 48 8.95 -5.66 17.58
C VAL A 48 9.70 -6.99 17.45
N ASN A 49 10.13 -7.56 18.58
CA ASN A 49 10.82 -8.86 18.66
C ASN A 49 12.00 -9.02 17.66
N PRO A 50 13.06 -8.20 17.78
CA PRO A 50 14.20 -8.27 16.88
C PRO A 50 14.89 -9.64 16.97
N THR A 51 15.19 -10.23 15.81
CA THR A 51 15.90 -11.53 15.70
C THR A 51 17.42 -11.40 15.88
N GLY A 52 17.93 -10.17 15.86
CA GLY A 52 19.37 -9.86 15.81
C GLY A 52 19.98 -9.94 14.41
N THR A 53 19.22 -10.27 13.37
CA THR A 53 19.66 -10.27 11.95
C THR A 53 19.23 -9.03 11.16
N GLY A 54 18.52 -8.09 11.81
CA GLY A 54 17.92 -6.92 11.17
C GLY A 54 16.41 -7.07 10.88
N ASP A 55 15.84 -8.23 11.21
CA ASP A 55 14.43 -8.56 11.00
C ASP A 55 13.64 -8.51 12.32
N CYS A 56 12.41 -8.03 12.23
CA CYS A 56 11.46 -7.88 13.30
C CYS A 56 10.10 -8.47 12.91
N ASP A 57 9.24 -8.71 13.90
CA ASP A 57 7.87 -9.16 13.67
C ASP A 57 7.03 -8.03 13.07
N GLY A 58 6.37 -8.33 11.95
CA GLY A 58 5.39 -7.46 11.31
C GLY A 58 4.02 -7.52 11.95
N ALA A 59 3.15 -6.66 11.46
CA ALA A 59 1.78 -6.44 11.95
C ALA A 59 0.79 -7.54 11.52
N VAL A 60 1.18 -8.36 10.54
CA VAL A 60 0.36 -9.41 9.94
C VAL A 60 1.07 -10.76 10.06
N ASN A 61 0.28 -11.83 10.15
CA ASN A 61 0.80 -13.18 10.22
C ASN A 61 0.77 -13.84 8.83
N ASP A 62 1.70 -14.78 8.62
CA ASP A 62 1.70 -15.70 7.50
C ASP A 62 0.56 -16.72 7.61
N ALA A 63 0.43 -17.59 6.59
CA ALA A 63 -0.58 -18.65 6.55
C ALA A 63 -0.45 -19.67 7.69
N ASN A 64 0.70 -19.77 8.34
CA ASN A 64 0.96 -20.66 9.47
C ASN A 64 0.69 -19.99 10.82
N GLY A 65 0.28 -18.72 10.82
CA GLY A 65 0.01 -17.93 12.02
C GLY A 65 1.25 -17.29 12.66
N ASN A 66 2.42 -17.32 12.00
CA ASN A 66 3.63 -16.66 12.49
C ASN A 66 3.68 -15.21 11.99
N PRO A 67 4.16 -14.24 12.78
CA PRO A 67 4.36 -12.88 12.30
C PRO A 67 5.30 -12.86 11.08
N ILE A 68 4.89 -12.14 10.05
CA ILE A 68 5.71 -11.92 8.85
C ILE A 68 6.93 -11.09 9.24
N LYS A 69 8.12 -11.52 8.83
CA LYS A 69 9.35 -10.78 9.12
C LYS A 69 9.47 -9.54 8.24
N ILE A 70 9.79 -8.41 8.85
CA ILE A 70 9.99 -7.11 8.19
C ILE A 70 11.30 -6.49 8.68
N PRO A 71 11.89 -5.51 7.96
CA PRO A 71 13.01 -4.74 8.49
C PRO A 71 12.64 -4.07 9.82
N CYS A 72 13.54 -4.10 10.82
CA CYS A 72 13.24 -3.53 12.14
C CYS A 72 12.95 -2.03 12.16
N ASP A 73 13.41 -1.29 11.14
CA ASP A 73 13.10 0.13 10.95
C ASP A 73 11.66 0.38 10.45
N CYS A 74 10.86 -0.68 10.25
CA CYS A 74 9.51 -0.61 9.74
C CYS A 74 8.47 -0.89 10.84
N PRO A 75 7.39 -0.10 10.94
CA PRO A 75 7.09 1.11 10.15
C PRO A 75 8.05 2.28 10.46
N PRO A 76 8.23 3.23 9.52
CA PRO A 76 9.08 4.40 9.75
C PRO A 76 8.49 5.30 10.84
N ASP A 77 9.28 6.28 11.30
CA ASP A 77 8.75 7.34 12.17
C ASP A 77 7.54 8.02 11.50
N ARG A 78 6.46 8.17 12.26
CA ARG A 78 5.19 8.67 11.72
C ARG A 78 5.32 10.11 11.23
N THR A 79 6.10 10.95 11.89
CA THR A 79 6.31 12.33 11.43
C THR A 79 7.05 12.33 10.09
N LEU A 80 8.14 11.57 9.96
CA LEU A 80 8.87 11.45 8.69
C LEU A 80 8.00 10.86 7.56
N PHE A 81 7.14 9.89 7.88
CA PHE A 81 6.18 9.33 6.93
C PHE A 81 5.19 10.38 6.41
N ILE A 82 4.60 11.19 7.31
CA ILE A 82 3.66 12.24 6.90
C ILE A 82 4.36 13.33 6.10
N GLU A 83 5.60 13.69 6.43
CA GLU A 83 6.39 14.62 5.61
C GLU A 83 6.60 14.09 4.19
N SER A 84 6.94 12.81 4.04
CA SER A 84 7.05 12.17 2.73
C SER A 84 5.72 12.11 1.99
N LEU A 85 4.62 11.79 2.69
CA LEU A 85 3.28 11.80 2.11
C LEU A 85 2.92 13.21 1.60
N ILE A 86 3.16 14.26 2.40
CA ILE A 86 2.94 15.66 1.99
C ILE A 86 3.72 15.99 0.72
N ALA A 87 5.00 15.62 0.66
CA ALA A 87 5.81 15.83 -0.54
C ALA A 87 5.22 15.12 -1.78
N ASN A 88 4.69 13.90 -1.60
CA ASN A 88 4.01 13.19 -2.68
C ASN A 88 2.72 13.90 -3.11
N LEU A 89 1.93 14.40 -2.16
CA LEU A 89 0.69 15.14 -2.44
C LEU A 89 0.97 16.46 -3.16
N ASP A 90 2.02 17.18 -2.76
CA ASP A 90 2.46 18.43 -3.40
C ASP A 90 2.91 18.20 -4.84
N ALA A 91 3.56 17.06 -5.09
CA ALA A 91 3.99 16.65 -6.42
C ALA A 91 2.83 16.07 -7.28
N GLY A 92 1.73 15.64 -6.66
CA GLY A 92 0.66 14.87 -7.30
C GLY A 92 1.07 13.44 -7.68
N HIS A 93 2.25 12.99 -7.26
CA HIS A 93 2.83 11.68 -7.51
C HIS A 93 3.85 11.34 -6.43
N VAL A 94 4.25 10.06 -6.32
CA VAL A 94 5.27 9.64 -5.37
C VAL A 94 6.63 10.22 -5.78
N VAL A 95 7.27 11.05 -4.96
CA VAL A 95 8.50 11.78 -5.34
C VAL A 95 9.67 10.85 -5.66
N ASN A 96 9.71 9.70 -4.99
CA ASN A 96 10.71 8.66 -5.23
C ASN A 96 10.32 7.69 -6.36
N ASN A 97 9.10 7.81 -6.90
CA ASN A 97 8.57 7.00 -7.98
C ASN A 97 7.52 7.79 -8.79
N THR A 98 7.99 8.67 -9.67
CA THR A 98 7.16 9.66 -10.37
C THR A 98 6.12 9.04 -11.32
N ALA A 99 6.24 7.76 -11.64
CA ALA A 99 5.27 7.01 -12.42
C ALA A 99 3.98 6.68 -11.64
N VAL A 100 3.98 6.82 -10.31
CA VAL A 100 2.84 6.50 -9.45
C VAL A 100 2.16 7.80 -9.01
N GLY A 101 1.01 8.10 -9.62
CA GLY A 101 0.14 9.20 -9.18
C GLY A 101 -0.46 8.93 -7.80
N ILE A 102 -0.74 10.00 -7.05
CA ILE A 102 -1.33 9.91 -5.71
C ILE A 102 -2.60 10.76 -5.63
N SER A 103 -3.62 10.26 -4.92
CA SER A 103 -4.86 10.98 -4.66
C SER A 103 -5.19 10.92 -3.18
N PHE A 104 -5.55 12.05 -2.58
CA PHE A 104 -5.83 12.16 -1.15
C PHE A 104 -7.08 12.99 -0.88
N PRO A 105 -8.26 12.43 -1.19
CA PRO A 105 -9.53 13.10 -0.92
C PRO A 105 -9.78 13.18 0.60
N THR A 106 -10.50 14.22 1.01
CA THR A 106 -10.66 14.60 2.42
C THR A 106 -12.00 14.24 3.03
N ASP A 107 -12.96 13.80 2.21
CA ASP A 107 -14.25 13.35 2.71
C ASP A 107 -14.16 11.95 3.33
N ASN A 108 -15.24 11.55 4.01
CA ASN A 108 -15.31 10.30 4.76
C ASN A 108 -16.05 9.19 4.00
N SER A 109 -16.23 9.33 2.69
CA SER A 109 -16.73 8.21 1.90
C SER A 109 -15.72 7.05 1.95
N ILE A 110 -16.23 5.83 1.84
CA ILE A 110 -15.43 4.63 1.66
C ILE A 110 -14.42 4.80 0.50
N PRO A 111 -14.82 5.33 -0.68
CA PRO A 111 -13.89 5.78 -1.71
C PRO A 111 -12.70 6.57 -1.22
N SER A 112 -12.97 7.62 -0.46
CA SER A 112 -11.96 8.56 -0.06
C SER A 112 -11.04 8.01 1.01
N ILE A 113 -11.58 7.24 1.95
CA ILE A 113 -10.79 6.49 2.93
C ILE A 113 -9.83 5.53 2.20
N GLN A 114 -10.33 4.76 1.23
CA GLN A 114 -9.51 3.80 0.51
C GLN A 114 -8.43 4.48 -0.35
N ALA A 115 -8.74 5.60 -1.00
CA ALA A 115 -7.74 6.39 -1.72
C ALA A 115 -6.60 6.84 -0.79
N ARG A 116 -6.93 7.25 0.45
CA ARG A 116 -5.92 7.58 1.47
C ARG A 116 -5.09 6.36 1.91
N PHE A 117 -5.69 5.18 2.04
CA PHE A 117 -4.94 3.93 2.28
C PHE A 117 -3.99 3.61 1.13
N ASN A 118 -4.43 3.74 -0.13
CA ASN A 118 -3.57 3.52 -1.29
C ASN A 118 -2.41 4.52 -1.31
N ALA A 119 -2.71 5.82 -1.13
CA ALA A 119 -1.72 6.88 -1.02
C ALA A 119 -0.67 6.58 0.09
N ALA A 120 -1.13 6.10 1.25
CA ALA A 120 -0.27 5.70 2.34
C ALA A 120 0.59 4.48 1.98
N THR A 121 0.01 3.44 1.37
CA THR A 121 0.73 2.25 0.89
C THR A 121 1.82 2.59 -0.11
N VAL A 122 1.52 3.34 -1.16
CA VAL A 122 2.53 3.68 -2.19
C VAL A 122 3.63 4.57 -1.62
N THR A 123 3.30 5.46 -0.67
CA THR A 123 4.29 6.27 0.04
C THR A 123 5.20 5.37 0.89
N LEU A 124 4.63 4.43 1.63
CA LEU A 124 5.37 3.51 2.51
C LEU A 124 6.36 2.65 1.72
N GLN A 125 5.91 2.10 0.60
CA GLN A 125 6.70 1.20 -0.27
C GLN A 125 7.82 1.93 -1.02
N ASN A 126 7.68 3.23 -1.25
CA ASN A 126 8.68 4.04 -1.96
C ASN A 126 9.39 5.03 -1.02
N PHE A 127 9.30 4.82 0.29
CA PHE A 127 9.73 5.79 1.30
C PHE A 127 11.24 6.12 1.22
N ARG A 128 12.08 5.15 0.85
CA ARG A 128 13.55 5.28 0.74
C ARG A 128 14.06 5.25 -0.71
N GLY A 129 13.21 5.08 -1.70
CA GLY A 129 13.58 4.99 -3.11
C GLY A 129 12.57 4.21 -3.95
N LEU A 130 12.86 3.98 -5.23
CA LEU A 130 12.02 3.19 -6.14
C LEU A 130 11.83 1.77 -5.61
N GLY A 131 10.65 1.46 -5.08
CA GLY A 131 10.35 0.16 -4.46
C GLY A 131 11.15 -0.16 -3.19
N VAL A 132 11.94 0.79 -2.69
CA VAL A 132 12.73 0.64 -1.47
C VAL A 132 12.00 1.37 -0.35
N GLY A 133 11.35 0.62 0.53
CA GLY A 133 10.54 1.17 1.60
C GLY A 133 10.13 0.10 2.59
N CYS A 134 9.10 0.39 3.37
CA CYS A 134 8.54 -0.60 4.28
C CYS A 134 7.44 -1.40 3.57
N PRO A 135 7.41 -2.73 3.75
CA PRO A 135 6.34 -3.53 3.20
C PRO A 135 5.02 -3.23 3.92
N GLN A 136 3.90 -3.52 3.26
CA GLN A 136 2.59 -3.33 3.88
C GLN A 136 2.39 -4.21 5.13
N ALA A 137 3.09 -5.34 5.26
CA ALA A 137 3.12 -6.11 6.50
C ALA A 137 3.64 -5.35 7.73
N ALA A 138 4.30 -4.20 7.55
CA ALA A 138 4.67 -3.33 8.66
C ALA A 138 3.48 -2.56 9.25
N THR A 139 2.29 -2.69 8.67
CA THR A 139 1.09 -2.00 9.10
C THR A 139 -0.11 -2.95 9.15
N THR A 140 -1.14 -2.52 9.89
CA THR A 140 -2.43 -3.22 9.97
C THR A 140 -3.42 -2.71 8.92
N TRP A 141 -2.96 -2.00 7.89
CA TRP A 141 -3.82 -1.27 6.97
C TRP A 141 -4.82 -2.16 6.22
N SER A 142 -4.44 -3.37 5.83
CA SER A 142 -5.37 -4.32 5.20
C SER A 142 -6.53 -4.67 6.14
N ALA A 143 -6.24 -4.93 7.42
CA ALA A 143 -7.25 -5.25 8.42
C ALA A 143 -8.12 -4.04 8.76
N GLN A 144 -7.52 -2.84 8.87
CA GLN A 144 -8.26 -1.60 9.10
C GLN A 144 -9.21 -1.29 7.95
N LEU A 145 -8.76 -1.43 6.70
CA LEU A 145 -9.60 -1.20 5.53
C LEU A 145 -10.74 -2.21 5.46
N ASN A 146 -10.48 -3.50 5.72
CA ASN A 146 -11.52 -4.53 5.77
C ASN A 146 -12.56 -4.26 6.88
N ALA A 147 -12.13 -3.78 8.05
CA ALA A 147 -13.05 -3.40 9.13
C ALA A 147 -13.97 -2.24 8.69
N ILE A 148 -13.42 -1.24 8.01
CA ILE A 148 -14.18 -0.11 7.48
C ILE A 148 -15.17 -0.57 6.39
N LEU A 149 -14.73 -1.44 5.46
CA LEU A 149 -15.56 -1.98 4.38
C LEU A 149 -16.70 -2.88 4.89
N SER A 150 -16.49 -3.58 5.99
CA SER A 150 -17.52 -4.43 6.64
C SER A 150 -18.50 -3.63 7.50
N GLY A 151 -18.39 -2.29 7.53
CA GLY A 151 -19.26 -1.42 8.33
C GLY A 151 -18.99 -1.50 9.83
N SER A 152 -17.89 -2.13 10.26
CA SER A 152 -17.42 -2.04 11.64
C SER A 152 -16.73 -0.69 11.80
N SER A 153 -17.44 0.28 12.38
CA SER A 153 -16.91 1.60 12.66
C SER A 153 -15.59 1.53 13.45
N THR A 154 -14.64 2.34 12.98
CA THR A 154 -13.29 2.67 13.45
C THR A 154 -12.96 2.39 14.93
N PRO A 155 -11.77 1.85 15.25
CA PRO A 155 -11.09 2.21 16.48
C PRO A 155 -10.23 3.46 16.21
N SER A 156 -10.81 4.63 16.46
CA SER A 156 -9.99 5.72 17.00
C SER A 156 -9.61 5.33 18.43
N SER A 157 -8.30 5.26 18.67
CA SER A 157 -7.62 5.34 19.98
C SER A 157 -7.41 4.05 20.80
N ILE A 158 -6.13 3.64 20.84
CA ILE A 158 -5.34 3.12 21.98
C ILE A 158 -5.94 1.99 22.85
N PRO A 159 -5.38 0.76 22.82
CA PRO A 159 -5.36 -0.08 24.01
C PRO A 159 -4.15 0.30 24.87
N VAL A 160 -4.42 1.04 25.94
CA VAL A 160 -3.50 1.14 27.08
C VAL A 160 -3.30 -0.27 27.61
N SER A 161 -2.06 -0.75 27.58
CA SER A 161 -1.66 -1.97 28.28
C SER A 161 -1.77 -1.71 29.78
N THR A 162 -2.84 -2.21 30.41
CA THR A 162 -2.84 -2.46 31.86
C THR A 162 -2.41 -3.90 32.10
N THR A 163 -1.28 -4.00 32.78
CA THR A 163 -0.74 -5.21 33.40
C THR A 163 -1.77 -5.88 34.31
N GLY A 164 -2.13 -7.12 33.99
CA GLY A 164 -2.99 -7.97 34.81
C GLY A 164 -2.44 -9.38 34.87
N SER A 165 -1.63 -9.65 35.89
CA SER A 165 -1.11 -10.96 36.27
C SER A 165 -2.24 -11.98 36.46
N ASN A 166 -2.13 -13.16 35.84
CA ASN A 166 -2.90 -14.34 36.26
C ASN A 166 -1.97 -15.56 36.39
N PRO A 167 -1.97 -16.27 37.53
CA PRO A 167 -1.19 -17.49 37.74
C PRO A 167 -1.98 -18.78 37.38
N PRO A 168 -1.30 -19.97 37.35
CA PRO A 168 -1.71 -21.15 36.57
C PRO A 168 -2.25 -22.32 37.41
N ALA A 169 -2.93 -23.28 36.74
CA ALA A 169 -3.23 -24.66 37.18
C ALA A 169 -4.26 -25.30 36.22
N THR A 170 -4.37 -26.60 35.86
CA THR A 170 -3.54 -27.83 35.81
C THR A 170 -4.43 -28.91 35.12
N THR A 171 -3.83 -29.85 34.34
CA THR A 171 -4.26 -31.26 34.05
C THR A 171 -5.65 -31.56 33.44
N THR A 172 -5.83 -32.42 32.42
CA THR A 172 -5.64 -33.90 32.43
C THR A 172 -5.79 -34.52 31.01
N ALA A 173 -5.12 -35.67 30.77
CA ALA A 173 -5.15 -36.58 29.60
C ALA A 173 -6.47 -37.41 29.49
N VAL A 174 -6.83 -38.30 28.54
CA VAL A 174 -6.14 -39.34 27.71
C VAL A 174 -7.12 -39.86 26.59
N THR A 175 -6.59 -40.46 25.49
CA THR A 175 -7.14 -41.58 24.64
C THR A 175 -8.38 -41.32 23.74
N THR A 176 -8.57 -41.84 22.51
CA THR A 176 -8.24 -43.14 21.84
C THR A 176 -8.47 -43.00 20.31
N ALA A 177 -7.72 -43.74 19.46
CA ALA A 177 -8.03 -44.09 18.05
C ALA A 177 -8.64 -45.51 17.96
N PRO A 178 -8.89 -46.20 16.81
CA PRO A 178 -9.14 -45.90 15.36
C PRO A 178 -10.49 -46.61 14.91
N PRO A 179 -10.85 -47.03 13.66
CA PRO A 179 -10.09 -47.15 12.39
C PRO A 179 -10.77 -46.72 11.07
N SER A 180 -9.94 -46.86 10.03
CA SER A 180 -10.05 -46.69 8.58
C SER A 180 -11.29 -47.24 7.88
N SER A 181 -11.67 -46.61 6.75
CA SER A 181 -11.97 -47.33 5.50
C SER A 181 -12.12 -46.41 4.26
N THR A 182 -11.41 -46.83 3.21
CA THR A 182 -11.74 -46.80 1.76
C THR A 182 -11.56 -45.54 0.90
N SER A 183 -10.61 -45.71 -0.04
CA SER A 183 -10.38 -45.00 -1.29
C SER A 183 -11.60 -44.93 -2.21
N SER A 184 -11.71 -43.85 -2.99
CA SER A 184 -12.25 -43.87 -4.36
C SER A 184 -11.80 -42.67 -5.19
N ALA A 185 -11.42 -43.00 -6.43
CA ALA A 185 -11.43 -42.21 -7.66
C ALA A 185 -10.49 -40.99 -7.79
N SER A 186 -9.37 -41.23 -8.46
CA SER A 186 -8.51 -40.23 -9.10
C SER A 186 -9.22 -39.63 -10.32
N THR A 187 -9.76 -38.42 -10.16
CA THR A 187 -9.95 -37.45 -11.26
C THR A 187 -8.61 -36.75 -11.55
N PRO A 188 -8.44 -36.10 -12.72
CA PRO A 188 -7.22 -35.34 -12.99
C PRO A 188 -7.07 -34.30 -11.89
N SER A 189 -5.92 -34.28 -11.21
CA SER A 189 -5.61 -33.25 -10.21
C SER A 189 -5.62 -31.89 -10.91
N GLU A 190 -6.75 -31.18 -10.83
CA GLU A 190 -6.75 -29.74 -11.01
C GLU A 190 -5.90 -29.16 -9.89
N THR A 191 -4.77 -28.57 -10.27
CA THR A 191 -3.91 -27.84 -9.35
C THR A 191 -4.77 -26.76 -8.69
N THR A 192 -5.03 -26.94 -7.39
CA THR A 192 -5.89 -26.07 -6.60
C THR A 192 -5.00 -25.15 -5.78
N PHE A 193 -5.22 -23.84 -5.89
CA PHE A 193 -4.45 -22.78 -5.26
C PHE A 193 -5.33 -22.13 -4.19
N GLY A 194 -5.03 -22.35 -2.91
CA GLY A 194 -5.84 -21.80 -1.81
C GLY A 194 -7.31 -22.25 -1.81
N GLY A 195 -7.61 -23.42 -2.40
CA GLY A 195 -8.98 -23.94 -2.55
C GLY A 195 -9.69 -23.52 -3.84
N LEU A 196 -9.02 -22.80 -4.76
CA LEU A 196 -9.55 -22.37 -6.05
C LEU A 196 -8.81 -23.02 -7.23
N THR A 197 -9.52 -23.29 -8.32
CA THR A 197 -8.90 -23.70 -9.58
C THR A 197 -8.34 -22.49 -10.34
N LEU A 198 -7.38 -22.72 -11.25
CA LEU A 198 -6.82 -21.65 -12.08
C LEU A 198 -7.91 -20.93 -12.91
N ASP A 199 -8.91 -21.68 -13.39
CA ASP A 199 -10.05 -21.12 -14.13
C ASP A 199 -10.94 -20.25 -13.26
N GLN A 200 -11.17 -20.64 -11.99
CA GLN A 200 -11.91 -19.82 -11.04
C GLN A 200 -11.16 -18.53 -10.73
N ILE A 201 -9.85 -18.60 -10.53
CA ILE A 201 -9.00 -17.43 -10.31
C ILE A 201 -9.07 -16.52 -11.53
N ASN A 202 -8.89 -17.05 -12.74
CA ASN A 202 -8.98 -16.27 -13.98
C ASN A 202 -10.34 -15.58 -14.13
N SER A 203 -11.44 -16.28 -13.83
CA SER A 203 -12.79 -15.75 -13.94
C SER A 203 -13.11 -14.67 -12.91
N LEU A 204 -12.54 -14.76 -11.70
CA LEU A 204 -12.75 -13.80 -10.62
C LEU A 204 -11.80 -12.60 -10.72
N THR A 205 -10.68 -12.78 -11.41
CA THR A 205 -9.65 -11.75 -11.55
C THR A 205 -10.13 -10.66 -12.51
N PRO A 206 -10.06 -9.38 -12.14
CA PRO A 206 -10.40 -8.27 -13.03
C PRO A 206 -9.50 -8.23 -14.26
N ASP A 207 -10.03 -7.82 -15.41
CA ASP A 207 -9.26 -7.69 -16.65
C ASP A 207 -8.14 -6.62 -16.49
N LEU A 208 -6.96 -6.84 -17.06
CA LEU A 208 -5.88 -5.85 -16.97
C LEU A 208 -6.18 -4.60 -17.82
N GLY A 209 -7.06 -4.71 -18.81
CA GLY A 209 -7.61 -3.64 -19.65
C GLY A 209 -6.59 -2.94 -20.54
N PHE A 210 -5.38 -3.47 -20.66
CA PHE A 210 -4.31 -2.92 -21.49
C PHE A 210 -3.40 -4.03 -22.03
N THR A 211 -2.63 -3.73 -23.07
CA THR A 211 -1.72 -4.68 -23.71
C THR A 211 -0.33 -4.08 -23.81
N ALA A 212 0.69 -4.88 -23.55
CA ALA A 212 2.09 -4.48 -23.64
C ALA A 212 2.50 -4.01 -25.05
N GLY A 213 3.65 -3.33 -25.12
CA GLY A 213 4.30 -3.01 -26.39
C GLY A 213 3.68 -1.85 -27.19
N LYS A 214 2.85 -0.99 -26.57
CA LYS A 214 2.24 0.15 -27.26
C LYS A 214 3.26 1.27 -27.50
N ASN A 215 3.39 1.69 -28.76
CA ASN A 215 4.23 2.81 -29.20
C ASN A 215 5.65 2.79 -28.58
N PRO A 216 6.46 1.76 -28.88
CA PRO A 216 7.80 1.66 -28.32
C PRO A 216 8.66 2.85 -28.75
N THR A 217 9.36 3.46 -27.80
CA THR A 217 10.27 4.60 -28.04
C THR A 217 11.63 4.16 -28.62
N GLY A 218 11.92 2.86 -28.59
CA GLY A 218 13.22 2.30 -28.92
C GLY A 218 14.23 2.28 -27.75
N THR A 219 13.86 2.81 -26.57
CA THR A 219 14.69 2.82 -25.35
C THR A 219 14.28 1.76 -24.32
N GLY A 220 13.26 0.95 -24.62
CA GLY A 220 12.68 -0.04 -23.69
C GLY A 220 11.35 0.40 -23.06
N ASP A 221 10.91 1.64 -23.33
CA ASP A 221 9.68 2.22 -22.81
C ASP A 221 8.55 2.23 -23.84
N CYS A 222 7.34 2.02 -23.35
CA CYS A 222 6.10 1.99 -24.10
C CYS A 222 5.06 2.91 -23.42
N ASP A 223 4.01 3.26 -24.15
CA ASP A 223 2.87 3.99 -23.60
C ASP A 223 2.08 3.09 -22.65
N GLY A 224 1.78 3.59 -21.46
CA GLY A 224 0.95 2.94 -20.45
C GLY A 224 -0.54 3.20 -20.63
N ALA A 225 -1.33 2.57 -19.76
CA ALA A 225 -2.79 2.60 -19.79
C ALA A 225 -3.37 3.93 -19.27
N VAL A 226 -2.58 4.69 -18.52
CA VAL A 226 -3.00 5.92 -17.84
C VAL A 226 -2.23 7.11 -18.39
N ASN A 227 -2.91 8.24 -18.57
CA ASN A 227 -2.32 9.50 -18.98
C ASN A 227 -1.88 10.33 -17.75
N ASP A 228 -0.82 11.11 -17.92
CA ASP A 228 -0.39 12.13 -16.98
C ASP A 228 -1.36 13.33 -16.96
N ALA A 229 -1.09 14.30 -16.07
CA ALA A 229 -1.89 15.53 -15.96
C ALA A 229 -1.87 16.41 -17.21
N SER A 230 -0.90 16.21 -18.12
CA SER A 230 -0.78 16.91 -19.39
C SER A 230 -1.53 16.19 -20.53
N GLY A 231 -2.13 15.03 -20.25
CA GLY A 231 -2.86 14.21 -21.22
C GLY A 231 -1.99 13.26 -22.03
N ASN A 232 -0.71 13.10 -21.70
CA ASN A 232 0.19 12.18 -22.40
C ASN A 232 0.22 10.81 -21.70
N PRO A 233 0.32 9.68 -22.43
CA PRO A 233 0.47 8.36 -21.81
C PRO A 233 1.73 8.29 -20.93
N ILE A 234 1.57 7.79 -19.70
CA ILE A 234 2.69 7.56 -18.78
C ILE A 234 3.56 6.44 -19.37
N LYS A 235 4.88 6.66 -19.42
CA LYS A 235 5.81 5.65 -19.93
C LYS A 235 5.97 4.49 -18.94
N ILE A 236 5.91 3.27 -19.47
CA ILE A 236 6.07 2.03 -18.72
C ILE A 236 7.07 1.11 -19.44
N PRO A 237 7.65 0.11 -18.76
CA PRO A 237 8.43 -0.92 -19.45
C PRO A 237 7.59 -1.61 -20.53
N CYS A 238 8.15 -1.83 -21.71
CA CYS A 238 7.42 -2.46 -22.82
C CYS A 238 6.94 -3.89 -22.55
N SER A 239 7.49 -4.57 -21.53
CA SER A 239 7.03 -5.87 -21.05
C SER A 239 5.76 -5.81 -20.21
N CYS A 240 5.30 -4.59 -19.86
CA CYS A 240 4.14 -4.37 -19.02
C CYS A 240 2.93 -3.90 -19.84
N PRO A 241 1.72 -4.41 -19.54
CA PRO A 241 1.41 -5.48 -18.59
C PRO A 241 1.84 -6.86 -19.12
N PRO A 242 2.07 -7.84 -18.24
CA PRO A 242 2.35 -9.22 -18.66
C PRO A 242 1.17 -9.81 -19.42
N ALA A 243 1.41 -10.91 -20.14
CA ALA A 243 0.33 -11.70 -20.71
C ALA A 243 -0.59 -12.22 -19.59
N ARG A 244 -1.90 -12.31 -19.89
CA ARG A 244 -2.94 -12.63 -18.91
C ARG A 244 -2.69 -13.97 -18.21
N ASP A 245 -2.30 -14.98 -18.97
CA ASP A 245 -1.93 -16.31 -18.47
C ASP A 245 -0.75 -16.25 -17.50
N VAL A 246 0.31 -15.51 -17.84
CA VAL A 246 1.47 -15.30 -16.95
C VAL A 246 1.05 -14.61 -15.66
N PHE A 247 0.20 -13.59 -15.75
CA PHE A 247 -0.32 -12.89 -14.58
C PHE A 247 -1.19 -13.79 -13.69
N ILE A 248 -2.12 -14.54 -14.28
CA ILE A 248 -3.00 -15.44 -13.53
C ILE A 248 -2.20 -16.55 -12.85
N GLN A 249 -1.16 -17.06 -13.49
CA GLN A 249 -0.27 -18.05 -12.90
C GLN A 249 0.43 -17.48 -11.64
N SER A 250 1.00 -16.27 -11.75
CA SER A 250 1.62 -15.61 -10.59
C SER A 250 0.61 -15.28 -9.49
N LEU A 251 -0.56 -14.77 -9.84
CA LEU A 251 -1.62 -14.47 -8.87
C LEU A 251 -2.12 -15.74 -8.18
N ALA A 252 -2.20 -16.87 -8.89
CA ALA A 252 -2.58 -18.13 -8.30
C ALA A 252 -1.55 -18.64 -7.29
N GLU A 253 -0.26 -18.47 -7.60
CA GLU A 253 0.83 -18.77 -6.65
C GLU A 253 0.72 -17.88 -5.40
N ASP A 254 0.46 -16.58 -5.60
CA ASP A 254 0.26 -15.64 -4.49
C ASP A 254 -0.95 -16.00 -3.62
N ILE A 255 -2.06 -16.40 -4.23
CA ILE A 255 -3.29 -16.84 -3.53
C ILE A 255 -3.01 -18.13 -2.75
N ALA A 256 -2.30 -19.08 -3.33
CA ALA A 256 -1.93 -20.32 -2.63
C ALA A 256 -1.02 -20.07 -1.44
N ALA A 257 -0.13 -19.09 -1.55
CA ALA A 257 0.77 -18.67 -0.47
C ALA A 257 0.06 -17.79 0.58
N GLY A 258 -1.05 -17.14 0.21
CA GLY A 258 -1.71 -16.11 1.03
C GLY A 258 -0.93 -14.79 1.08
N HIS A 259 0.11 -14.64 0.26
CA HIS A 259 1.00 -13.48 0.16
C HIS A 259 1.66 -13.45 -1.21
N ALA A 260 2.20 -12.30 -1.64
CA ALA A 260 2.96 -12.23 -2.88
C ALA A 260 4.23 -13.09 -2.77
N VAL A 261 4.38 -14.11 -3.61
CA VAL A 261 5.48 -15.11 -3.48
C VAL A 261 6.86 -14.46 -3.59
N HIS A 262 6.97 -13.41 -4.40
CA HIS A 262 8.19 -12.64 -4.58
C HIS A 262 8.30 -11.41 -3.67
N ASN A 263 7.31 -11.19 -2.82
CA ASN A 263 7.34 -10.23 -1.72
C ASN A 263 6.48 -10.76 -0.56
N PRO A 264 6.99 -11.75 0.21
CA PRO A 264 6.21 -12.43 1.26
C PRO A 264 5.68 -11.48 2.32
N SER A 265 6.25 -10.28 2.39
CA SER A 265 5.82 -9.18 3.25
C SER A 265 4.53 -8.50 2.81
N VAL A 266 3.86 -8.94 1.74
CA VAL A 266 2.56 -8.41 1.33
C VAL A 266 1.54 -9.53 1.26
N ALA A 267 0.62 -9.54 2.22
CA ALA A 267 -0.48 -10.50 2.25
C ALA A 267 -1.45 -10.26 1.09
N ILE A 268 -1.96 -11.36 0.52
CA ILE A 268 -2.95 -11.35 -0.55
C ILE A 268 -4.26 -11.91 -0.01
N ASN A 269 -5.32 -11.12 -0.16
CA ASN A 269 -6.69 -11.55 0.13
C ASN A 269 -7.50 -11.59 -1.17
N PHE A 270 -8.01 -12.78 -1.51
CA PHE A 270 -8.75 -13.00 -2.75
C PHE A 270 -10.12 -13.64 -2.47
N PRO A 271 -11.10 -12.83 -2.00
CA PRO A 271 -12.44 -13.34 -1.70
C PRO A 271 -13.19 -13.72 -2.98
N THR A 272 -14.10 -14.69 -2.86
CA THR A 272 -14.77 -15.33 -4.00
C THR A 272 -16.21 -14.89 -4.21
N ASP A 273 -16.80 -14.14 -3.27
CA ASP A 273 -18.15 -13.64 -3.42
C ASP A 273 -18.22 -12.42 -4.35
N ASN A 274 -19.44 -12.04 -4.70
CA ASN A 274 -19.72 -11.01 -5.69
C ASN A 274 -19.99 -9.62 -5.09
N SER A 275 -19.79 -9.42 -3.79
CA SER A 275 -19.94 -8.08 -3.20
C SER A 275 -18.94 -7.10 -3.82
N ILE A 276 -19.30 -5.81 -3.85
CA ILE A 276 -18.38 -4.76 -4.32
C ILE A 276 -17.10 -4.75 -3.47
N ALA A 277 -17.19 -5.01 -2.17
CA ALA A 277 -16.03 -5.14 -1.29
C ALA A 277 -15.09 -6.27 -1.72
N SER A 278 -15.63 -7.41 -2.14
CA SER A 278 -14.84 -8.54 -2.64
C SER A 278 -14.24 -8.28 -4.02
N GLN A 279 -14.98 -7.60 -4.90
CA GLN A 279 -14.45 -7.13 -6.18
C GLN A 279 -13.28 -6.16 -5.99
N ILE A 280 -13.41 -5.20 -5.07
CA ILE A 280 -12.33 -4.28 -4.67
C ILE A 280 -11.11 -5.05 -4.16
N SER A 281 -11.32 -6.02 -3.26
CA SER A 281 -10.23 -6.83 -2.69
C SER A 281 -9.48 -7.58 -3.79
N ARG A 282 -10.18 -8.14 -4.78
CA ARG A 282 -9.56 -8.82 -5.93
C ARG A 282 -8.77 -7.86 -6.83
N VAL A 283 -9.25 -6.64 -7.05
CA VAL A 283 -8.50 -5.62 -7.79
C VAL A 283 -7.24 -5.20 -7.02
N GLN A 284 -7.33 -5.05 -5.70
CA GLN A 284 -6.16 -4.75 -4.86
C GLN A 284 -5.14 -5.90 -4.86
N ALA A 285 -5.59 -7.15 -4.71
CA ALA A 285 -4.74 -8.32 -4.84
C ALA A 285 -4.06 -8.36 -6.22
N SER A 286 -4.81 -8.03 -7.28
CA SER A 286 -4.28 -7.97 -8.64
C SER A 286 -3.21 -6.89 -8.80
N LEU A 287 -3.41 -5.71 -8.21
CA LEU A 287 -2.43 -4.63 -8.21
C LEU A 287 -1.15 -5.01 -7.46
N VAL A 288 -1.29 -5.66 -6.29
CA VAL A 288 -0.14 -6.13 -5.50
C VAL A 288 0.62 -7.20 -6.27
N ALA A 289 -0.05 -8.21 -6.81
CA ALA A 289 0.57 -9.26 -7.61
C ALA A 289 1.34 -8.65 -8.79
N LEU A 290 0.71 -7.73 -9.52
CA LEU A 290 1.32 -7.02 -10.65
C LEU A 290 2.62 -6.29 -10.26
N GLN A 291 2.63 -5.61 -9.12
CA GLN A 291 3.77 -4.83 -8.63
C GLN A 291 4.92 -5.70 -8.09
N ASN A 292 4.65 -6.96 -7.74
CA ASN A 292 5.62 -7.88 -7.15
C ASN A 292 5.97 -9.06 -8.07
N LEU A 293 5.60 -9.03 -9.35
CA LEU A 293 5.78 -10.13 -10.31
C LEU A 293 7.18 -10.75 -10.37
N ASN A 294 8.25 -9.97 -10.15
CA ASN A 294 9.64 -10.43 -10.28
C ASN A 294 10.51 -10.06 -9.08
N GLY A 295 9.90 -9.70 -7.94
CA GLY A 295 10.61 -9.26 -6.73
C GLY A 295 9.88 -8.13 -6.02
N GLU A 296 10.37 -7.74 -4.85
CA GLU A 296 9.79 -6.66 -4.04
C GLU A 296 9.78 -5.34 -4.81
N GLY A 297 8.58 -4.89 -5.22
CA GLY A 297 8.41 -3.69 -6.05
C GLY A 297 9.00 -3.81 -7.47
N VAL A 298 9.47 -5.00 -7.86
CA VAL A 298 10.01 -5.30 -9.19
C VAL A 298 8.93 -6.02 -9.99
N GLY A 299 8.03 -5.23 -10.56
CA GLY A 299 6.93 -5.74 -11.36
C GLY A 299 6.45 -4.69 -12.35
N CYS A 300 5.20 -4.86 -12.78
CA CYS A 300 4.58 -3.88 -13.65
C CYS A 300 3.90 -2.78 -12.83
N PRO A 301 4.16 -1.50 -13.17
CA PRO A 301 3.55 -0.40 -12.42
C PRO A 301 2.04 -0.41 -12.63
N ALA A 302 1.26 0.05 -11.65
CA ALA A 302 -0.21 0.05 -11.73
C ALA A 302 -0.73 0.74 -13.00
N VAL A 303 -0.04 1.81 -13.44
CA VAL A 303 -0.32 2.57 -14.67
C VAL A 303 -0.13 1.78 -15.97
N SER A 304 0.41 0.56 -15.91
CA SER A 304 0.45 -0.37 -17.04
C SER A 304 -0.87 -1.10 -17.28
N THR A 305 -1.85 -0.92 -16.39
CA THR A 305 -3.16 -1.55 -16.46
C THR A 305 -4.25 -0.54 -16.18
N THR A 306 -5.50 -0.92 -16.43
CA THR A 306 -6.66 -0.13 -16.00
C THR A 306 -7.14 -0.48 -14.59
N LEU A 307 -6.43 -1.34 -13.84
CA LEU A 307 -6.86 -1.82 -12.54
C LEU A 307 -7.12 -0.68 -11.55
N SER A 308 -6.29 0.37 -11.53
CA SER A 308 -6.54 1.55 -10.69
C SER A 308 -7.83 2.29 -11.06
N SER A 309 -8.17 2.34 -12.35
CA SER A 309 -9.44 2.93 -12.82
C SER A 309 -10.63 2.04 -12.48
N GLN A 310 -10.49 0.72 -12.65
CA GLN A 310 -11.53 -0.24 -12.29
C GLN A 310 -11.80 -0.22 -10.78
N LEU A 311 -10.74 -0.12 -9.98
CA LEU A 311 -10.83 0.08 -8.54
C LEU A 311 -11.67 1.33 -8.23
N GLN A 312 -11.37 2.46 -8.87
CA GLN A 312 -12.13 3.70 -8.69
C GLN A 312 -13.59 3.57 -9.13
N THR A 313 -13.87 2.85 -10.23
CA THR A 313 -15.25 2.61 -10.68
C THR A 313 -16.04 1.79 -9.66
N LEU A 314 -15.51 0.65 -9.21
CA LEU A 314 -16.17 -0.20 -8.21
C LEU A 314 -16.40 0.56 -6.90
N ILE A 315 -15.44 1.39 -6.53
CA ILE A 315 -15.53 2.28 -5.39
C ILE A 315 -16.72 3.26 -5.54
N ASN A 316 -16.93 3.84 -6.72
CA ASN A 316 -18.01 4.81 -6.98
C ASN A 316 -19.39 4.14 -7.08
N GLU A 317 -19.46 2.82 -7.21
CA GLU A 317 -20.70 2.03 -7.27
C GLU A 317 -21.20 1.57 -5.89
N GLN A 318 -20.47 1.86 -4.81
CA GLN A 318 -20.95 1.69 -3.43
C GLN A 318 -21.88 2.82 -2.99
#